data_AF-A0A699XA96-F1
#
_entry.id   AF-A0A699XA96-F1
#
_cell.length_a   1.000
_cell.length_b   1.000
_cell.length_c   1.000
_cell.angle_alpha   90.00
_cell.angle_beta   90.00
_cell.angle_gamma   90.00
#
_symmetry.space_group_name_H-M   'P 1'
#
loop_
_entity.id
_entity.type
_entity.pdbx_description
1 polymer ?
#
loop_
_entity_poly.entity_id
_entity_poly.type
_entity_poly.pdbx_seq_one_letter_code
_entity_poly.pdbx_strand_id
1 'polypeptide(L)'
;DDLPRLPPPRQVEFIIELIPDAALVARAPYRLAPSELKELSDQLKELSEKGFIRLSSSPWGAPVLFVKKKDGSFRMCIDYRELNKLTVK
;
A
#
# COMPACT_ATOMS: atom_id res chain seq x y z
N ASP A 1 6.93 3.10 -19.09
CA ASP A 1 7.23 1.71 -18.77
C ASP A 1 6.12 1.11 -17.93
N ASP A 2 5.47 0.09 -18.47
CA ASP A 2 4.50 -0.71 -17.72
C ASP A 2 5.24 -1.42 -16.58
N LEU A 3 4.67 -1.40 -15.37
CA LEU A 3 5.21 -2.18 -14.26
C LEU A 3 5.13 -3.67 -14.62
N PRO A 4 6.25 -4.43 -14.60
CA PRO A 4 6.20 -5.86 -14.87
C PRO A 4 5.30 -6.53 -13.83
N ARG A 5 4.46 -7.48 -14.25
CA ARG A 5 3.63 -8.31 -13.35
C ARG A 5 4.49 -8.87 -12.21
N LEU A 6 3.83 -9.30 -11.13
CA LEU A 6 4.52 -9.96 -10.01
C LEU A 6 5.53 -11.01 -10.52
N PRO A 7 6.75 -11.04 -9.96
CA PRO A 7 7.74 -12.03 -10.35
C PRO A 7 7.19 -13.44 -10.09
N PRO A 8 7.68 -14.46 -10.84
CA PRO A 8 7.31 -15.83 -10.57
C PRO A 8 7.67 -16.22 -9.12
N PRO A 9 6.96 -17.20 -8.53
CA PRO A 9 7.28 -17.71 -7.20
C PRO A 9 8.77 -18.09 -7.11
N ARG A 10 9.42 -17.64 -6.04
CA ARG A 10 10.82 -17.93 -5.75
C ARG A 10 10.89 -19.00 -4.66
N GLN A 11 11.98 -19.78 -4.64
CA GLN A 11 12.22 -20.78 -3.58
C GLN A 11 12.44 -20.15 -2.20
N VAL A 12 12.83 -18.87 -2.17
CA VAL A 12 13.06 -18.10 -0.96
C VAL A 12 11.90 -17.12 -0.75
N GLU A 13 11.20 -17.29 0.36
CA GLU A 13 10.24 -16.31 0.85
C GLU A 13 10.95 -15.27 1.73
N PHE A 14 10.61 -14.00 1.54
CA PHE A 14 11.07 -12.95 2.44
C PHE A 14 10.05 -12.78 3.56
N ILE A 15 10.50 -12.94 4.79
CA ILE A 15 9.70 -12.70 5.98
C ILE A 15 10.05 -11.32 6.52
N ILE A 16 9.03 -10.52 6.82
CA ILE A 16 9.19 -9.25 7.53
C ILE A 16 8.97 -9.56 9.01
N GLU A 17 10.06 -9.57 9.78
CA GLU A 17 10.00 -9.77 11.21
C GLU A 17 9.53 -8.50 11.93
N LEU A 18 8.70 -8.68 12.95
CA LEU A 18 8.27 -7.60 13.83
C LEU A 18 9.03 -7.69 15.16
N ILE A 19 9.18 -6.56 15.85
CA ILE A 19 9.68 -6.53 17.22
C ILE A 19 8.79 -7.39 18.13
N PRO A 20 9.34 -7.99 19.21
CA PRO A 20 8.54 -8.71 20.20
C PRO A 20 7.39 -7.84 20.71
N ASP A 21 6.22 -8.46 20.90
CA ASP A 21 5.00 -7.82 21.40
C ASP A 21 4.48 -6.64 20.56
N ALA A 22 4.80 -6.61 19.26
CA ALA A 22 4.28 -5.60 18.35
C ALA A 22 2.74 -5.57 18.36
N ALA A 23 2.20 -4.42 18.76
CA ALA A 23 0.76 -4.18 18.72
C ALA A 23 0.27 -4.05 17.27
N LEU A 24 -0.98 -4.44 17.04
CA LEU A 24 -1.64 -4.26 15.76
C LEU A 24 -1.73 -2.78 15.38
N VAL A 25 -1.34 -2.44 14.15
CA VAL A 25 -1.52 -1.09 13.61
C VAL A 25 -2.70 -1.07 12.64
N ALA A 26 -3.76 -0.36 13.04
CA ALA A 26 -4.90 -0.03 12.19
C ALA A 26 -5.20 1.46 12.30
N ARG A 27 -4.78 2.24 11.31
CA ARG A 27 -5.07 3.68 11.25
C ARG A 27 -6.22 3.97 10.31
N ALA A 28 -7.07 4.90 10.72
CA ALA A 28 -8.16 5.39 9.87
C ALA A 28 -7.60 6.07 8.60
N PRO A 29 -8.28 5.93 7.45
CA PRO A 29 -7.93 6.65 6.23
C PRO A 29 -7.97 8.17 6.43
N TYR A 30 -7.11 8.90 5.69
CA TYR A 30 -7.20 10.35 5.62
C TYR A 30 -8.45 10.79 4.85
N ARG A 31 -8.90 12.03 5.10
CA ARG A 31 -9.95 12.64 4.28
C ARG A 31 -9.38 12.92 2.89
N LEU A 32 -10.10 12.49 1.86
CA LEU A 32 -9.75 12.67 0.46
C LEU A 32 -10.78 13.56 -0.23
N ALA A 33 -10.32 14.42 -1.14
CA ALA A 33 -11.19 15.18 -2.02
C ALA A 33 -11.89 14.25 -3.04
N PRO A 34 -13.01 14.66 -3.65
CA PRO A 34 -13.70 13.83 -4.64
C PRO A 34 -12.83 13.37 -5.81
N SER A 35 -11.90 14.21 -6.28
CA SER A 35 -10.95 13.85 -7.34
C SER A 35 -9.94 12.79 -6.89
N GLU A 36 -9.47 12.86 -5.64
CA GLU A 36 -8.56 11.87 -5.07
C GLU A 36 -9.26 10.53 -4.80
N LEU A 37 -10.54 10.54 -4.43
CA LEU A 37 -11.35 9.32 -4.29
C LEU A 37 -11.53 8.61 -5.64
N LYS A 38 -11.78 9.37 -6.71
CA LYS A 38 -11.84 8.81 -8.06
C LYS A 38 -10.50 8.19 -8.45
N GLU A 39 -9.40 8.92 -8.24
CA GLU A 39 -8.06 8.43 -8.54
C GLU A 39 -7.71 7.18 -7.73
N LEU A 40 -8.09 7.14 -6.44
CA LEU A 40 -7.90 5.97 -5.58
C LEU A 40 -8.59 4.73 -6.17
N SER A 41 -9.86 4.89 -6.59
CA SER A 41 -10.60 3.80 -7.22
C SER A 41 -9.93 3.32 -8.51
N ASP A 42 -9.49 4.24 -9.36
CA ASP A 42 -8.88 3.93 -10.66
C ASP A 42 -7.54 3.19 -10.47
N GLN A 43 -6.66 3.68 -9.60
CA GLN A 43 -5.37 3.03 -9.32
C GLN A 43 -5.52 1.68 -8.60
N LEU A 44 -6.46 1.54 -7.66
CA LEU A 44 -6.71 0.26 -7.00
C LEU A 44 -7.21 -0.80 -7.99
N LYS A 45 -8.09 -0.42 -8.91
CA LYS A 45 -8.58 -1.31 -9.96
C LYS A 45 -7.43 -1.78 -10.86
N GLU A 46 -6.60 -0.85 -11.34
CA GLU A 46 -5.46 -1.19 -12.19
C GLU A 46 -4.48 -2.14 -11.47
N LEU A 47 -4.13 -1.85 -10.21
CA LEU A 47 -3.23 -2.69 -9.42
C LEU A 47 -3.82 -4.08 -9.15
N SER A 48 -5.13 -4.18 -8.95
CA SER A 48 -5.82 -5.45 -8.77
C SER A 48 -5.86 -6.27 -10.06
N GLU A 49 -6.13 -5.65 -11.20
CA GLU A 49 -6.13 -6.29 -12.52
C GLU A 49 -4.72 -6.79 -12.92
N LYS A 50 -3.69 -6.02 -12.55
CA LYS A 50 -2.28 -6.43 -12.72
C LYS A 50 -1.83 -7.50 -11.71
N GLY A 51 -2.63 -7.77 -10.68
CA GLY A 51 -2.37 -8.78 -9.66
C GLY A 51 -1.37 -8.34 -8.58
N PHE A 52 -1.03 -7.06 -8.49
CA PHE A 52 -0.12 -6.55 -7.45
C PHE A 52 -0.77 -6.50 -6.07
N ILE A 53 -2.09 -6.33 -6.02
CA ILE A 53 -2.87 -6.29 -4.78
C ILE A 53 -4.06 -7.25 -4.88
N ARG A 54 -4.62 -7.58 -3.72
CA ARG A 54 -5.86 -8.36 -3.58
C ARG A 54 -6.67 -7.86 -2.39
N LEU A 55 -7.96 -8.16 -2.38
CA LEU A 55 -8.77 -8.00 -1.18
C LEU A 55 -8.17 -8.80 -0.02
N SER A 56 -8.23 -8.23 1.18
CA SER A 56 -7.64 -8.78 2.39
C SER A 56 -8.57 -8.57 3.58
N SER A 57 -8.61 -9.53 4.48
CA SER A 57 -9.26 -9.45 5.80
C SER A 57 -8.25 -9.17 6.93
N SER A 58 -7.07 -8.65 6.59
CA SER A 58 -6.03 -8.34 7.57
C SER A 58 -6.54 -7.36 8.62
N PRO A 59 -6.23 -7.58 9.91
CA PRO A 59 -6.53 -6.61 10.96
C PRO A 59 -5.64 -5.35 10.84
N TRP A 60 -4.58 -5.39 10.04
CA TRP A 60 -3.66 -4.27 9.80
C TRP A 60 -4.22 -3.29 8.78
N GLY A 61 -4.05 -1.99 9.06
CA GLY A 61 -4.50 -0.91 8.17
C GLY A 61 -3.57 0.29 8.19
N ALA A 62 -3.14 0.72 7.01
CA ALA A 62 -2.35 1.92 6.80
C ALA A 62 -3.11 2.89 5.88
N PRO A 63 -3.08 4.21 6.14
CA PRO A 63 -3.83 5.16 5.35
C PRO A 63 -3.09 5.47 4.04
N VAL A 64 -3.87 5.75 3.01
CA VAL A 64 -3.37 6.24 1.72
C VAL A 64 -3.36 7.76 1.72
N LEU A 65 -2.34 8.33 1.08
CA LEU A 65 -2.23 9.75 0.77
C LEU A 65 -1.79 9.95 -0.68
N PHE A 66 -2.14 11.09 -1.26
CA PHE A 66 -1.73 11.45 -2.61
C PHE A 66 -0.69 12.55 -2.62
N VAL A 67 0.29 12.39 -3.51
CA VAL A 67 1.29 13.43 -3.80
C VAL A 67 1.16 13.81 -5.27
N LYS A 68 1.18 15.11 -5.58
CA LYS A 68 1.23 15.57 -6.97
C LYS A 68 2.62 15.36 -7.55
N LYS A 69 2.69 14.68 -8.68
CA LYS A 69 3.88 14.59 -9.51
C LYS A 69 4.09 15.92 -10.26
N LYS A 70 5.29 16.09 -10.83
CA LYS A 70 5.64 17.27 -11.64
C LYS A 70 4.72 17.46 -12.85
N ASP A 71 4.22 16.37 -13.42
CA ASP A 71 3.29 16.36 -14.56
C ASP A 71 1.83 16.67 -14.17
N GLY A 72 1.56 16.93 -12.88
CA GLY A 72 0.22 17.20 -12.36
C GLY A 72 -0.59 15.95 -12.01
N SER A 73 -0.11 14.75 -12.34
CA SER A 73 -0.78 13.49 -11.97
C SER A 73 -0.61 13.18 -10.48
N PHE A 74 -1.50 12.34 -9.96
CA PHE A 74 -1.45 11.91 -8.56
C PHE A 74 -0.62 10.63 -8.41
N ARG A 75 0.18 10.57 -7.35
CA ARG A 75 0.90 9.37 -6.92
C ARG A 75 0.28 8.88 -5.62
N MET A 76 -0.29 7.68 -5.66
CA MET A 76 -0.76 7.00 -4.46
C MET A 76 0.43 6.58 -3.60
N CYS A 77 0.42 6.98 -2.33
CA CYS A 77 1.43 6.65 -1.33
C CYS A 77 0.74 6.02 -0.12
N ILE A 78 1.30 4.94 0.42
CA ILE A 78 0.80 4.32 1.64
C ILE A 78 1.69 4.76 2.80
N ASP A 79 1.09 5.29 3.86
CA ASP A 79 1.82 5.72 5.06
C ASP A 79 2.14 4.53 5.97
N TYR A 80 3.25 3.86 5.68
CA TYR A 80 3.76 2.75 6.49
C TYR A 80 4.55 3.19 7.73
N ARG A 81 4.55 4.47 8.13
CA ARG A 81 5.41 4.95 9.24
C ARG A 81 5.22 4.16 10.54
N GLU A 82 3.98 3.88 10.93
CA GLU A 82 3.73 3.11 12.16
C GLU A 82 4.12 1.63 12.01
N LEU A 83 3.89 1.03 10.83
CA LEU A 83 4.34 -0.34 10.56
C LEU A 83 5.88 -0.43 10.60
N ASN A 84 6.57 0.51 9.95
CA ASN A 84 8.03 0.52 9.84
C ASN A 84 8.76 0.73 11.18
N LYS A 85 8.06 1.26 12.21
CA LYS A 85 8.61 1.32 13.58
C LYS A 85 8.61 -0.05 14.26
N LEU A 86 7.69 -0.94 13.84
CA LEU A 86 7.51 -2.26 14.41
C LEU A 86 8.30 -3.33 13.66
N THR A 87 8.74 -3.06 12.43
CA THR A 87 9.58 -3.99 11.66
C THR A 87 11.02 -3.99 12.17
N VAL A 88 11.61 -5.17 12.30
CA VAL A 88 13.06 -5.33 12.54
C VAL A 88 13.83 -4.82 11.32
N LYS A 89 14.97 -4.16 11.56
CA LYS A 89 15.84 -3.57 10.53
C LYS A 89 17.02 -4.47 10.21
#